data_AF-A0A3G2G414-F1
#
_entry.id   AF-A0A3G2G414-F1
#
_cell.length_a   1.000
_cell.length_b   1.000
_cell.length_c   1.000
_cell.angle_alpha   90.00
_cell.angle_beta   90.00
_cell.angle_gamma   90.00
#
_symmetry.space_group_name_H-M   'P 1'
#
loop_
_entity.id
_entity.type
_entity.pdbx_description
1 polymer ?
#
loop_
_entity_poly.entity_id
_entity_poly.type
_entity_poly.pdbx_seq_one_letter_code
_entity_poly.pdbx_strand_id
1 'polypeptide(L)'
;MMIKEKQKSFINEDFKYFAKLFGRSTLSFLKINLIGQFSIAILCIATIMIIIRQTYSNGSGPVHTNGDAAIVVLFMQRPIAFGLTLLSMIGSPFLLFSMGNKYVMFKTINRLIADKGEKLLFPIIDKILLKVKEHQPELFKQGVDKTKLQLRILQEIRDSKQNKWLKKIITFGFKKVDLNEIDFKDENVSFSEIIKVKIIDQLKSISEPSRLFFWVILGINLLILILTGFKVI
;
A
#
# COMPACT_ATOMS: atom_id res chain seq x y z
N MET A 1 -8.03 6.45 -42.87
CA MET A 1 -9.12 6.02 -41.97
C MET A 1 -8.72 4.82 -41.11
N MET A 2 -8.19 3.73 -41.69
CA MET A 2 -7.72 2.52 -40.98
C MET A 2 -6.68 2.75 -39.85
N ILE A 3 -5.75 3.71 -40.01
CA ILE A 3 -4.72 3.98 -38.98
C ILE A 3 -5.34 4.57 -37.70
N LYS A 4 -6.34 5.46 -37.84
CA LYS A 4 -7.07 6.05 -36.71
C LYS A 4 -7.91 5.01 -35.96
N GLU A 5 -8.51 4.05 -36.67
CA GLU A 5 -9.28 2.97 -36.04
C GLU A 5 -8.41 1.94 -35.31
N LYS A 6 -7.29 1.51 -35.91
CA LYS A 6 -6.31 0.62 -35.24
C LYS A 6 -5.72 1.28 -33.99
N GLN A 7 -5.41 2.57 -34.06
CA GLN A 7 -4.91 3.32 -32.92
C GLN A 7 -5.97 3.47 -31.82
N LYS A 8 -7.24 3.65 -32.20
CA LYS A 8 -8.37 3.76 -31.26
C LYS A 8 -8.71 2.42 -30.60
N SER A 9 -8.66 1.30 -31.32
CA SER A 9 -8.91 -0.03 -30.75
C SER A 9 -7.81 -0.45 -29.78
N PHE A 10 -6.54 -0.20 -30.12
CA PHE A 10 -5.38 -0.48 -29.26
C PHE A 10 -5.46 0.27 -27.91
N ILE A 11 -5.78 1.57 -27.94
CA ILE A 11 -5.96 2.39 -26.73
C ILE A 11 -7.11 1.84 -25.86
N ASN A 12 -8.16 1.33 -26.47
CA ASN A 12 -9.33 0.80 -25.76
C ASN A 12 -9.04 -0.56 -25.10
N GLU A 13 -8.26 -1.41 -25.75
CA GLU A 13 -7.82 -2.71 -25.20
C GLU A 13 -6.85 -2.56 -24.03
N ASP A 14 -5.89 -1.64 -24.13
CA ASP A 14 -4.94 -1.35 -23.06
C ASP A 14 -5.62 -0.70 -21.86
N PHE A 15 -6.55 0.23 -22.10
CA PHE A 15 -7.38 0.80 -21.05
C PHE A 15 -8.26 -0.25 -20.37
N LYS A 16 -8.89 -1.16 -21.15
CA LYS A 16 -9.68 -2.27 -20.62
C LYS A 16 -8.83 -3.24 -19.81
N TYR A 17 -7.59 -3.50 -20.24
CA TYR A 17 -6.63 -4.30 -19.49
C TYR A 17 -6.27 -3.62 -18.16
N PHE A 18 -5.96 -2.32 -18.16
CA PHE A 18 -5.71 -1.55 -16.93
C PHE A 18 -6.92 -1.58 -15.99
N ALA A 19 -8.12 -1.31 -16.50
CA ALA A 19 -9.34 -1.37 -15.72
C ALA A 19 -9.57 -2.76 -15.11
N LYS A 20 -9.28 -3.84 -15.84
CA LYS A 20 -9.38 -5.21 -15.35
C LYS A 20 -8.30 -5.54 -14.29
N LEU A 21 -7.06 -5.08 -14.50
CA LEU A 21 -5.96 -5.28 -13.57
C LEU A 21 -6.20 -4.54 -12.25
N PHE A 22 -6.56 -3.26 -12.33
CA PHE A 22 -6.88 -2.44 -11.17
C PHE A 22 -8.17 -2.91 -10.50
N GLY A 23 -9.20 -3.30 -11.27
CA GLY A 23 -10.44 -3.87 -10.74
C GLY A 23 -10.20 -5.16 -9.95
N ARG A 24 -9.40 -6.10 -10.50
CA ARG A 24 -9.00 -7.32 -9.78
C ARG A 24 -8.18 -7.01 -8.52
N SER A 25 -7.35 -5.98 -8.57
CA SER A 25 -6.53 -5.56 -7.44
C SER A 25 -7.37 -4.92 -6.33
N THR A 26 -8.31 -4.04 -6.67
CA THR A 26 -9.31 -3.48 -5.74
C THR A 26 -10.20 -4.57 -5.15
N LEU A 27 -10.62 -5.57 -5.93
CA LEU A 27 -11.34 -6.73 -5.38
C LEU A 27 -10.48 -7.55 -4.42
N SER A 28 -9.20 -7.75 -4.75
CA SER A 28 -8.25 -8.42 -3.85
C SER A 28 -8.03 -7.63 -2.56
N PHE A 29 -8.01 -6.30 -2.64
CA PHE A 29 -7.94 -5.39 -1.49
C PHE A 29 -9.14 -5.55 -0.58
N LEU A 30 -10.35 -5.44 -1.15
CA LEU A 30 -11.59 -5.58 -0.41
C LEU A 30 -11.66 -6.95 0.25
N LYS A 31 -11.35 -8.04 -0.47
CA LYS A 31 -11.37 -9.40 0.12
C LYS A 31 -10.43 -9.52 1.32
N ILE A 32 -9.17 -9.11 1.18
CA ILE A 32 -8.17 -9.27 2.25
C ILE A 32 -8.51 -8.38 3.45
N ASN A 33 -8.90 -7.13 3.20
CA ASN A 33 -9.27 -6.23 4.28
C ASN A 33 -10.53 -6.69 4.99
N LEU A 34 -11.59 -7.04 4.26
CA LEU A 34 -12.86 -7.43 4.84
C LEU A 34 -12.72 -8.68 5.70
N ILE A 35 -12.03 -9.72 5.20
CA ILE A 35 -11.72 -10.92 6.00
C ILE A 35 -10.90 -10.56 7.25
N GLY A 36 -9.86 -9.74 7.10
CA GLY A 36 -9.03 -9.30 8.22
C GLY A 36 -9.79 -8.52 9.29
N GLN A 37 -10.65 -7.58 8.87
CA GLN A 37 -11.48 -6.80 9.78
C GLN A 37 -12.46 -7.70 10.55
N PHE A 38 -13.10 -8.64 9.87
CA PHE A 38 -13.98 -9.61 10.53
C PHE A 38 -13.22 -10.49 11.54
N SER A 39 -12.05 -11.00 11.18
CA SER A 39 -11.23 -11.79 12.10
C SER A 39 -10.80 -10.99 13.33
N ILE A 40 -10.37 -9.74 13.17
CA ILE A 40 -10.01 -8.86 14.30
C ILE A 40 -11.24 -8.58 15.17
N ALA A 41 -12.39 -8.27 14.56
CA ALA A 41 -13.62 -8.00 15.31
C ALA A 41 -14.03 -9.19 16.18
N ILE A 42 -13.99 -10.40 15.64
CA ILE A 42 -14.29 -11.64 16.38
C ILE A 42 -13.32 -11.80 17.56
N LEU A 43 -12.01 -11.59 17.34
CA LEU A 43 -11.00 -11.70 18.40
C LEU A 43 -11.20 -10.65 19.50
N CYS A 44 -11.50 -9.40 19.13
CA CYS A 44 -11.78 -8.34 20.10
C CYS A 44 -13.05 -8.64 20.92
N ILE A 45 -14.14 -9.07 20.27
CA ILE A 45 -15.38 -9.45 20.96
C ILE A 45 -15.13 -10.63 21.91
N ALA A 46 -14.42 -11.66 21.46
CA ALA A 46 -14.06 -12.80 22.30
C ALA A 46 -13.22 -12.36 23.51
N THR A 47 -12.27 -11.45 23.32
CA THR A 47 -11.43 -10.92 24.41
C THR A 47 -12.27 -10.12 25.41
N ILE A 48 -13.17 -9.24 24.95
CA ILE A 48 -14.09 -8.49 25.81
C ILE A 48 -14.99 -9.45 26.61
N MET A 49 -15.52 -10.50 25.98
CA MET A 49 -16.35 -11.50 26.67
C MET A 49 -15.58 -12.24 27.77
N ILE A 50 -14.30 -12.54 27.54
CA ILE A 50 -13.42 -13.13 28.57
C ILE A 50 -13.21 -12.15 29.72
N ILE A 51 -12.91 -10.88 29.43
CA ILE A 51 -12.70 -9.85 30.47
C ILE A 51 -13.97 -9.67 31.32
N ILE A 52 -15.14 -9.59 30.68
CA ILE A 52 -16.45 -9.55 31.35
C ILE A 52 -16.60 -10.76 32.26
N ARG A 53 -16.47 -11.98 31.71
CA ARG A 53 -16.65 -13.20 32.49
C ARG A 53 -15.73 -13.25 33.70
N GLN A 54 -14.45 -12.90 33.54
CA GLN A 54 -13.48 -12.88 34.63
C GLN A 54 -13.82 -11.84 35.70
N THR A 55 -14.25 -10.65 35.28
CA THR A 55 -14.62 -9.55 36.18
C THR A 55 -15.84 -9.92 37.04
N TYR A 56 -16.89 -10.48 36.43
CA TYR A 56 -18.10 -10.87 37.14
C TYR A 56 -17.95 -12.19 37.93
N SER A 57 -17.03 -13.07 37.53
CA SER A 57 -16.72 -14.28 38.31
C SER A 57 -15.96 -14.02 39.61
N ASN A 58 -15.31 -12.86 39.74
CA ASN A 58 -14.48 -12.50 40.90
C ASN A 58 -15.27 -11.76 42.01
N GLY A 59 -16.61 -11.85 42.02
CA GLY A 59 -17.44 -11.28 43.09
C GLY A 59 -17.99 -9.88 42.83
N SER A 60 -17.64 -9.25 41.70
CA SER A 60 -18.33 -8.06 41.21
C SER A 60 -19.63 -8.49 40.57
N GLY A 61 -20.76 -8.48 41.27
CA GLY A 61 -22.06 -8.87 40.71
C GLY A 61 -22.49 -7.95 39.53
N PRO A 62 -23.43 -8.39 38.68
CA PRO A 62 -24.00 -7.54 37.63
C PRO A 62 -24.86 -6.46 38.28
N VAL A 63 -24.22 -5.38 38.71
CA VAL A 63 -24.92 -4.15 39.05
C VAL A 63 -25.54 -3.69 37.74
N HIS A 64 -26.85 -3.38 37.75
CA HIS A 64 -27.54 -2.73 36.64
C HIS A 64 -26.90 -1.36 36.38
N THR A 65 -25.77 -1.38 35.69
CA THR A 65 -24.98 -0.20 35.34
C THR A 65 -25.33 0.20 33.93
N ASN A 66 -25.56 1.49 33.73
CA ASN A 66 -25.61 2.09 32.40
C ASN A 66 -24.34 1.70 31.62
N GLY A 67 -24.41 1.58 30.29
CA GLY A 67 -23.31 1.07 29.46
C GLY A 67 -21.96 1.77 29.71
N ASP A 68 -21.99 3.06 30.03
CA ASP A 68 -20.80 3.86 30.32
C ASP A 68 -20.13 3.46 31.64
N ALA A 69 -20.92 3.14 32.67
CA ALA A 69 -20.41 2.68 33.95
C ALA A 69 -19.79 1.27 33.84
N ALA A 70 -20.30 0.42 32.94
CA ALA A 70 -19.70 -0.88 32.67
C ALA A 70 -18.29 -0.75 32.08
N ILE A 71 -18.05 0.21 31.18
CA ILE A 71 -16.72 0.48 30.60
C ILE A 71 -15.72 0.88 31.69
N VAL A 72 -16.12 1.77 32.61
CA VAL A 72 -15.25 2.22 33.71
C VAL A 72 -14.91 1.07 34.66
N VAL A 73 -15.89 0.23 35.00
CA VAL A 73 -15.67 -0.94 35.87
C VAL A 73 -14.71 -1.94 35.23
N LEU A 74 -14.88 -2.25 33.94
CA LEU A 74 -13.99 -3.16 33.22
C LEU A 74 -12.55 -2.63 33.16
N PHE A 75 -12.39 -1.32 32.95
CA PHE A 75 -11.07 -0.70 32.97
C PHE A 75 -10.43 -0.70 34.36
N MET A 76 -11.19 -0.39 35.42
CA MET A 76 -10.64 -0.41 36.79
C MET A 76 -10.21 -1.81 37.23
N GLN A 77 -10.97 -2.83 36.85
CA GLN A 77 -10.70 -4.21 37.27
C GLN A 77 -9.59 -4.88 36.44
N ARG A 78 -9.49 -4.54 35.14
CA ARG A 78 -8.52 -5.13 34.19
C ARG A 78 -7.93 -4.06 33.26
N PRO A 79 -7.17 -3.08 33.78
CA PRO A 79 -6.72 -1.92 33.01
C PRO A 79 -5.82 -2.29 31.83
N ILE A 80 -4.94 -3.28 32.03
CA ILE A 80 -3.99 -3.73 30.99
C ILE A 80 -4.73 -4.45 29.87
N ALA A 81 -5.49 -5.51 30.19
CA ALA A 81 -6.20 -6.31 29.19
C ALA A 81 -7.27 -5.49 28.44
N PHE A 82 -8.06 -4.69 29.16
CA PHE A 82 -9.09 -3.84 28.56
C PHE A 82 -8.49 -2.72 27.71
N GLY A 83 -7.43 -2.05 28.22
CA GLY A 83 -6.73 -1.00 27.48
C GLY A 83 -6.10 -1.52 26.17
N LEU A 84 -5.43 -2.66 26.22
CA LEU A 84 -4.84 -3.29 25.02
C LEU A 84 -5.90 -3.71 24.00
N THR A 85 -7.05 -4.21 24.47
CA THR A 85 -8.15 -4.62 23.60
C THR A 85 -8.80 -3.42 22.91
N LEU A 86 -9.03 -2.32 23.64
CA LEU A 86 -9.52 -1.07 23.05
C LEU A 86 -8.53 -0.48 22.04
N LEU A 87 -7.23 -0.47 22.38
CA LEU A 87 -6.20 -0.01 21.45
C LEU A 87 -6.17 -0.87 20.19
N SER A 88 -6.29 -2.19 20.34
CA SER A 88 -6.30 -3.11 19.21
C SER A 88 -7.56 -2.96 18.35
N MET A 89 -8.71 -2.68 18.96
CA MET A 89 -9.98 -2.47 18.27
C MET A 89 -9.94 -1.30 17.28
N ILE A 90 -9.08 -0.29 17.51
CA ILE A 90 -8.91 0.85 16.61
C ILE A 90 -7.63 0.71 15.78
N GLY A 91 -6.52 0.38 16.44
CA GLY A 91 -5.19 0.30 15.84
C GLY A 91 -5.04 -0.83 14.83
N SER A 92 -5.53 -2.03 15.15
CA SER A 92 -5.39 -3.18 14.26
C SER A 92 -6.17 -3.01 12.94
N PRO A 93 -7.44 -2.54 12.95
CA PRO A 93 -8.15 -2.18 11.73
C PRO A 93 -7.43 -1.15 10.86
N PHE A 94 -6.89 -0.09 11.49
CA PHE A 94 -6.17 0.96 10.78
C PHE A 94 -4.88 0.44 10.13
N LEU A 95 -4.09 -0.33 10.88
CA LEU A 95 -2.87 -0.95 10.38
C LEU A 95 -3.15 -1.93 9.24
N LEU A 96 -4.19 -2.76 9.38
CA LEU A 96 -4.57 -3.72 8.35
C LEU A 96 -5.02 -3.02 7.07
N PHE A 97 -5.79 -1.93 7.18
CA PHE A 97 -6.18 -1.12 6.04
C PHE A 97 -4.98 -0.45 5.33
N SER A 98 -4.07 0.13 6.11
CA SER A 98 -2.86 0.79 5.59
C SER A 98 -1.91 -0.20 4.89
N MET A 99 -1.60 -1.32 5.55
CA MET A 99 -0.72 -2.35 5.01
C MET A 99 -1.37 -3.12 3.86
N GLY A 100 -2.68 -3.36 3.92
CA GLY A 100 -3.45 -3.96 2.83
C GLY A 100 -3.40 -3.11 1.55
N ASN A 101 -3.47 -1.79 1.69
CA ASN A 101 -3.32 -0.86 0.55
C ASN A 101 -1.93 -0.99 -0.09
N LYS A 102 -0.88 -1.03 0.74
CA LYS A 102 0.50 -1.20 0.30
C LYS A 102 0.71 -2.54 -0.40
N TYR A 103 0.22 -3.64 0.18
CA TYR A 103 0.30 -4.98 -0.40
C TYR A 103 -0.36 -5.08 -1.78
N VAL A 104 -1.57 -4.53 -1.93
CA VAL A 104 -2.29 -4.57 -3.21
C VAL A 104 -1.58 -3.73 -4.25
N MET A 105 -1.03 -2.58 -3.88
CA MET A 105 -0.22 -1.78 -4.77
C MET A 105 0.99 -2.57 -5.27
N PHE A 106 1.73 -3.24 -4.38
CA PHE A 106 2.90 -4.05 -4.74
C PHE A 106 2.52 -5.21 -5.65
N LYS A 107 1.48 -5.96 -5.30
CA LYS A 107 0.94 -7.04 -6.14
C LYS A 107 0.53 -6.54 -7.53
N THR A 108 -0.05 -5.35 -7.62
CA THR A 108 -0.45 -4.73 -8.89
C THR A 108 0.77 -4.34 -9.72
N ILE A 109 1.78 -3.72 -9.10
CA ILE A 109 3.03 -3.33 -9.74
C ILE A 109 3.76 -4.55 -10.28
N ASN A 110 3.94 -5.58 -9.46
CA ASN A 110 4.64 -6.81 -9.86
C ASN A 110 3.94 -7.45 -11.06
N ARG A 111 2.61 -7.58 -10.99
CA ARG A 111 1.82 -8.14 -12.10
C ARG A 111 1.84 -7.26 -13.34
N LEU A 112 1.80 -5.93 -13.19
CA LEU A 112 1.89 -5.01 -14.32
C LEU A 112 3.23 -5.15 -15.05
N ILE A 113 4.33 -5.25 -14.30
CA ILE A 113 5.68 -5.43 -14.84
C ILE A 113 5.81 -6.78 -15.52
N ALA A 114 5.39 -7.86 -14.85
CA ALA A 114 5.51 -9.22 -15.36
C ALA A 114 4.64 -9.50 -16.60
N ASP A 115 3.38 -9.02 -16.62
CA ASP A 115 2.44 -9.36 -17.69
C ASP A 115 2.58 -8.43 -18.92
N LYS A 116 2.78 -7.11 -18.70
CA LYS A 116 2.75 -6.10 -19.78
C LYS A 116 3.67 -4.89 -19.54
N GLY A 117 4.74 -5.02 -18.75
CA GLY A 117 5.63 -3.90 -18.39
C GLY A 117 6.20 -3.20 -19.61
N GLU A 118 6.77 -3.97 -20.54
CA GLU A 118 7.38 -3.49 -21.79
C GLU A 118 6.40 -2.81 -22.73
N LYS A 119 5.16 -3.28 -22.79
CA LYS A 119 4.15 -2.74 -23.72
C LYS A 119 3.42 -1.52 -23.16
N LEU A 120 3.34 -1.39 -21.83
CA LEU A 120 2.49 -0.38 -21.19
C LEU A 120 3.28 0.58 -20.30
N LEU A 121 4.07 0.06 -19.36
CA LEU A 121 4.78 0.88 -18.40
C LEU A 121 5.94 1.63 -19.08
N PHE A 122 6.70 0.93 -19.91
CA PHE A 122 7.94 1.44 -20.50
C PHE A 122 7.68 2.61 -21.46
N PRO A 123 6.73 2.55 -22.41
CA PRO A 123 6.48 3.66 -23.33
C PRO A 123 5.95 4.92 -22.64
N ILE A 124 5.34 4.76 -21.46
CA ILE A 124 4.81 5.89 -20.68
C ILE A 124 5.93 6.57 -19.90
N ILE A 125 6.83 5.78 -19.29
CA ILE A 125 8.06 6.30 -18.70
C ILE A 125 8.89 7.03 -19.77
N ASP A 126 9.05 6.42 -20.95
CA ASP A 126 9.77 7.03 -22.08
C ASP A 126 9.15 8.37 -22.49
N LYS A 127 7.82 8.42 -22.65
CA LYS A 127 7.13 9.68 -22.99
C LYS A 127 7.32 10.77 -21.94
N ILE A 128 7.32 10.41 -20.65
CA ILE A 128 7.53 11.37 -19.56
C ILE A 128 8.96 11.89 -19.59
N LEU A 129 9.95 11.00 -19.74
CA LEU A 129 11.36 11.39 -19.80
C LEU A 129 11.69 12.21 -21.05
N LEU A 130 11.13 11.84 -22.21
CA LEU A 130 11.27 12.60 -23.46
C LEU A 130 10.69 14.00 -23.32
N LYS A 131 9.49 14.15 -22.76
CA LYS A 131 8.92 15.48 -22.52
C LYS A 131 9.78 16.33 -21.60
N VAL A 132 10.30 15.76 -20.51
CA VAL A 132 11.17 16.50 -19.59
C VAL A 132 12.46 16.90 -20.29
N LYS A 133 13.01 16.04 -21.16
CA LYS A 133 14.19 16.32 -21.99
C LYS A 133 13.92 17.40 -23.04
N GLU A 134 12.76 17.41 -23.68
CA GLU A 134 12.36 18.42 -24.67
C GLU A 134 12.15 19.79 -24.02
N HIS A 135 11.52 19.84 -22.84
CA HIS A 135 11.25 21.11 -22.16
C HIS A 135 12.48 21.68 -21.44
N GLN A 136 13.35 20.82 -20.92
CA GLN A 136 14.52 21.22 -20.14
C GLN A 136 15.71 20.27 -20.39
N PRO A 137 16.36 20.35 -21.57
CA PRO A 137 17.47 19.47 -21.92
C PRO A 137 18.69 19.65 -21.00
N GLU A 138 18.78 20.81 -20.36
CA GLU A 138 19.84 21.14 -19.40
C GLU A 138 19.80 20.25 -18.16
N LEU A 139 18.62 19.79 -17.72
CA LEU A 139 18.48 18.91 -16.55
C LEU A 139 19.03 17.49 -16.76
N PHE A 140 19.37 17.15 -18.01
CA PHE A 140 19.94 15.86 -18.41
C PHE A 140 21.47 15.94 -18.59
N LYS A 141 22.08 17.11 -18.37
CA LYS A 141 23.53 17.32 -18.44
C LYS A 141 24.20 16.94 -17.11
N GLN A 142 25.43 16.44 -17.16
CA GLN A 142 26.24 16.15 -15.98
C GLN A 142 26.39 17.39 -15.08
N GLY A 143 26.26 17.22 -13.77
CA GLY A 143 26.46 18.28 -12.77
C GLY A 143 25.23 19.10 -12.40
N VAL A 144 24.05 18.80 -12.94
CA VAL A 144 22.81 19.51 -12.59
C VAL A 144 22.16 18.95 -11.32
N ASP A 145 21.48 19.85 -10.59
CA ASP A 145 20.72 19.57 -9.38
C ASP A 145 19.70 18.42 -9.62
N LYS A 146 20.05 17.25 -9.09
CA LYS A 146 19.29 16.00 -9.19
C LYS A 146 17.93 16.13 -8.52
N THR A 147 17.80 16.96 -7.49
CA THR A 147 16.53 17.24 -6.82
C THR A 147 15.61 18.05 -7.73
N LYS A 148 16.14 19.03 -8.47
CA LYS A 148 15.37 19.80 -9.46
C LYS A 148 14.84 18.93 -10.59
N LEU A 149 15.66 18.01 -11.10
CA LEU A 149 15.22 17.00 -12.08
C LEU A 149 14.13 16.09 -11.50
N GLN A 150 14.30 15.61 -10.26
CA GLN A 150 13.34 14.74 -9.62
C GLN A 150 11.97 15.43 -9.48
N LEU A 151 11.97 16.69 -9.04
CA LEU A 151 10.74 17.48 -8.93
C LEU A 151 10.07 17.69 -10.29
N ARG A 152 10.84 17.95 -11.35
CA ARG A 152 10.30 18.18 -12.69
C ARG A 152 9.67 16.93 -13.29
N ILE A 153 10.31 15.77 -13.11
CA ILE A 153 9.75 14.48 -13.54
C ILE A 153 8.47 14.17 -12.76
N LEU A 154 8.44 14.40 -11.44
CA LEU A 154 7.24 14.22 -10.62
C LEU A 154 6.09 15.15 -11.04
N GLN A 155 6.39 16.39 -11.42
CA GLN A 155 5.40 17.31 -11.98
C GLN A 155 4.83 16.77 -13.30
N GLU A 156 5.68 16.34 -14.24
CA GLU A 156 5.20 15.81 -15.52
C GLU A 156 4.38 14.51 -15.36
N ILE A 157 4.75 13.65 -14.40
CA ILE A 157 3.93 12.48 -14.04
C ILE A 157 2.56 12.93 -13.53
N ARG A 158 2.51 13.93 -12.65
CA ARG A 158 1.28 14.47 -12.07
C ARG A 158 0.39 15.11 -13.12
N ASP A 159 0.96 15.84 -14.07
CA ASP A 159 0.24 16.64 -15.06
C ASP A 159 -0.09 15.82 -16.33
N SER A 160 0.47 14.61 -16.47
CA SER A 160 0.17 13.69 -17.57
C SER A 160 -1.34 13.35 -17.66
N LYS A 161 -1.87 13.04 -18.86
CA LYS A 161 -3.28 12.60 -19.02
C LYS A 161 -3.51 11.13 -18.65
N GLN A 162 -2.58 10.49 -17.94
CA GLN A 162 -2.63 9.07 -17.61
C GLN A 162 -3.61 8.75 -16.47
N ASN A 163 -3.97 7.48 -16.32
CA ASN A 163 -4.82 7.01 -15.22
C ASN A 163 -4.19 7.32 -13.84
N LYS A 164 -5.00 7.75 -12.85
CA LYS A 164 -4.58 8.01 -11.45
C LYS A 164 -3.73 6.89 -10.86
N TRP A 165 -4.09 5.63 -11.09
CA TRP A 165 -3.33 4.48 -10.59
C TRP A 165 -1.94 4.37 -11.24
N LEU A 166 -1.87 4.62 -12.54
CA LEU A 166 -0.62 4.55 -13.28
C LEU A 166 0.34 5.67 -12.89
N LYS A 167 -0.19 6.89 -12.73
CA LYS A 167 0.57 8.01 -12.16
C LYS A 167 1.13 7.65 -10.79
N LYS A 168 0.32 7.02 -9.94
CA LYS A 168 0.74 6.61 -8.59
C LYS A 168 1.85 5.56 -8.62
N ILE A 169 1.78 4.59 -9.54
CA ILE A 169 2.83 3.58 -9.74
C ILE A 169 4.14 4.22 -10.21
N ILE A 170 4.09 5.05 -11.25
CA ILE A 170 5.30 5.70 -11.81
C ILE A 170 5.91 6.66 -10.79
N THR A 171 5.07 7.45 -10.11
CA THR A 171 5.48 8.32 -9.00
C THR A 171 6.16 7.51 -7.89
N PHE A 172 5.60 6.36 -7.54
CA PHE A 172 6.14 5.50 -6.48
C PHE A 172 7.50 4.91 -6.85
N GLY A 173 7.64 4.41 -8.08
CA GLY A 173 8.93 3.93 -8.61
C GLY A 173 9.97 5.03 -8.65
N PHE A 174 9.62 6.19 -9.23
CA PHE A 174 10.55 7.30 -9.38
C PHE A 174 10.95 7.98 -8.06
N LYS A 175 10.06 8.04 -7.06
CA LYS A 175 10.42 8.52 -5.70
C LYS A 175 11.43 7.60 -4.99
N LYS A 176 11.51 6.34 -5.40
CA LYS A 176 12.41 5.33 -4.81
C LYS A 176 13.73 5.21 -5.55
N VAL A 177 13.86 5.84 -6.72
CA VAL A 177 15.13 5.94 -7.42
C VAL A 177 16.01 6.98 -6.73
N ASP A 178 17.13 6.54 -6.18
CA ASP A 178 18.19 7.45 -5.79
C ASP A 178 18.99 7.85 -7.04
N LEU A 179 18.87 9.12 -7.43
CA LEU A 179 19.61 9.70 -8.55
C LEU A 179 21.09 9.94 -8.18
N ASN A 180 21.47 9.80 -6.90
CA ASN A 180 22.83 10.01 -6.43
C ASN A 180 23.78 8.89 -6.85
N GLU A 181 23.32 7.65 -6.88
CA GLU A 181 24.13 6.47 -7.25
C GLU A 181 24.22 6.23 -8.77
N ILE A 182 23.68 7.12 -9.60
CA ILE A 182 23.81 6.98 -11.06
C ILE A 182 25.22 7.47 -11.42
N ASP A 183 26.12 6.58 -11.85
CA ASP A 183 27.44 6.98 -12.31
C ASP A 183 27.33 7.54 -13.73
N PHE A 184 27.70 8.81 -13.91
CA PHE A 184 27.37 9.59 -15.09
C PHE A 184 28.36 9.41 -16.25
N LYS A 185 29.38 8.57 -16.08
CA LYS A 185 30.60 8.58 -16.92
C LYS A 185 30.47 7.93 -18.30
N ASP A 186 29.37 7.24 -18.60
CA ASP A 186 29.20 6.55 -19.89
C ASP A 186 28.55 7.44 -20.96
N GLU A 187 29.36 7.86 -21.92
CA GLU A 187 29.00 8.76 -23.03
C GLU A 187 28.04 8.11 -24.05
N ASN A 188 27.89 6.79 -24.01
CA ASN A 188 27.10 5.99 -24.97
C ASN A 188 25.74 5.51 -24.45
N VAL A 189 25.38 5.76 -23.19
CA VAL A 189 24.09 5.33 -22.63
C VAL A 189 23.21 6.55 -22.39
N SER A 190 22.05 6.60 -23.06
CA SER A 190 21.17 7.75 -22.94
C SER A 190 20.65 7.87 -21.50
N PHE A 191 20.81 9.05 -20.89
CA PHE A 191 20.38 9.35 -19.52
C PHE A 191 18.94 8.88 -19.20
N SER A 192 18.03 9.00 -20.17
CA SER A 192 16.64 8.56 -20.05
C SER A 192 16.53 7.03 -19.89
N GLU A 193 17.40 6.28 -20.53
CA GLU A 193 17.41 4.81 -20.50
C GLU A 193 17.94 4.28 -19.17
N ILE A 194 18.98 4.92 -18.61
CA ILE A 194 19.49 4.61 -17.26
C ILE A 194 18.39 4.84 -16.21
N ILE A 195 17.73 6.00 -16.27
CA ILE A 195 16.63 6.31 -15.34
C ILE A 195 15.48 5.33 -15.50
N LYS A 196 15.11 5.00 -16.73
CA LYS A 196 14.05 4.02 -17.02
C LYS A 196 14.35 2.66 -16.39
N VAL A 197 15.53 2.10 -16.65
CA VAL A 197 15.96 0.81 -16.08
C VAL A 197 15.93 0.86 -14.56
N LYS A 198 16.47 1.93 -13.96
CA LYS A 198 16.49 2.08 -12.50
C LYS A 198 15.08 2.20 -11.88
N ILE A 199 14.15 2.89 -12.54
CA ILE A 199 12.73 2.92 -12.10
C ILE A 199 12.13 1.51 -12.13
N ILE A 200 12.40 0.74 -13.19
CA ILE A 200 11.86 -0.61 -13.36
C ILE A 200 12.43 -1.56 -12.30
N ASP A 201 13.73 -1.53 -12.07
CA ASP A 201 14.41 -2.37 -11.08
C ASP A 201 13.95 -2.04 -9.65
N GLN A 202 13.75 -0.76 -9.35
CA GLN A 202 13.18 -0.33 -8.07
C GLN A 202 11.72 -0.78 -7.92
N LEU A 203 10.92 -0.67 -8.98
CA LEU A 203 9.55 -1.19 -8.93
C LEU A 203 9.54 -2.71 -8.76
N LYS A 204 10.43 -3.45 -9.44
CA LYS A 204 10.53 -4.92 -9.35
C LYS A 204 10.94 -5.36 -7.95
N SER A 205 12.02 -4.81 -7.40
CA SER A 205 12.55 -5.13 -6.07
C SER A 205 11.58 -4.81 -4.93
N ILE A 206 10.83 -3.71 -5.03
CA ILE A 206 9.89 -3.30 -3.97
C ILE A 206 8.53 -4.03 -4.08
N SER A 207 8.21 -4.59 -5.24
CA SER A 207 6.87 -5.11 -5.54
C SER A 207 6.59 -6.54 -5.07
N GLU A 208 7.52 -7.19 -4.36
CA GLU A 208 7.27 -8.53 -3.81
C GLU A 208 6.10 -8.51 -2.82
N PRO A 209 4.98 -9.17 -3.13
CA PRO A 209 3.77 -9.07 -2.32
C PRO A 209 3.87 -9.99 -1.10
N SER A 210 4.23 -9.44 0.06
CA SER A 210 4.22 -10.20 1.33
C SER A 210 2.90 -10.10 2.08
N ARG A 211 2.36 -11.24 2.53
CA ARG A 211 1.17 -11.31 3.41
C ARG A 211 1.52 -11.39 4.89
N LEU A 212 2.81 -11.28 5.24
CA LEU A 212 3.29 -11.48 6.61
C LEU A 212 2.65 -10.50 7.60
N PHE A 213 2.44 -9.24 7.18
CA PHE A 213 1.78 -8.22 8.01
C PHE A 213 0.40 -8.66 8.52
N PHE A 214 -0.37 -9.38 7.69
CA PHE A 214 -1.70 -9.86 8.05
C PHE A 214 -1.62 -10.86 9.20
N TRP A 215 -0.70 -11.82 9.10
CA TRP A 215 -0.48 -12.83 10.13
C TRP A 215 0.08 -12.24 11.41
N VAL A 216 0.96 -11.24 11.32
CA VAL A 216 1.50 -10.54 12.51
C VAL A 216 0.39 -9.79 13.25
N ILE A 217 -0.47 -9.04 12.55
CA ILE A 217 -1.58 -8.30 13.18
C ILE A 217 -2.55 -9.28 13.84
N LEU A 218 -2.93 -10.38 13.16
CA LEU A 218 -3.78 -11.40 13.77
C LEU A 218 -3.10 -12.10 14.94
N GLY A 219 -1.80 -12.39 14.83
CA GLY A 219 -1.01 -13.01 15.89
C GLY A 219 -0.96 -12.16 17.15
N ILE A 220 -0.82 -10.84 17.03
CA ILE A 220 -0.86 -9.91 18.17
C ILE A 220 -2.25 -9.95 18.84
N ASN A 221 -3.34 -9.89 18.06
CA ASN A 221 -4.69 -9.97 18.60
C ASN A 221 -4.96 -11.31 19.29
N LEU A 222 -4.47 -12.41 18.71
CA LEU A 222 -4.57 -13.73 19.31
C LEU A 222 -3.74 -13.84 20.60
N LEU A 223 -2.55 -13.23 20.62
CA LEU A 223 -1.69 -13.20 21.81
C LEU A 223 -2.35 -12.41 22.94
N ILE A 224 -2.98 -11.27 22.66
CA ILE A 224 -3.76 -10.51 23.64
C ILE A 224 -4.89 -11.37 24.21
N LEU A 225 -5.63 -12.08 23.35
CA LEU A 225 -6.71 -13.00 23.77
C LEU A 225 -6.17 -14.09 24.70
N ILE A 226 -5.06 -14.74 24.33
CA ILE A 226 -4.45 -15.84 25.09
C ILE A 226 -3.94 -15.34 26.46
N LEU A 227 -3.19 -14.23 26.49
CA LEU A 227 -2.67 -13.68 27.74
C LEU A 227 -3.78 -13.27 28.69
N THR A 228 -4.85 -12.67 28.15
CA THR A 228 -6.06 -12.33 28.92
C THR A 228 -6.76 -13.59 29.43
N GLY A 229 -6.87 -14.62 28.59
CA GLY A 229 -7.47 -15.91 28.96
C GLY A 229 -6.77 -16.61 30.12
N PHE A 230 -5.42 -16.61 30.10
CA PHE A 230 -4.60 -17.19 31.19
C PHE A 230 -4.46 -16.28 32.41
N LYS A 231 -5.15 -15.12 32.44
CA LYS A 231 -5.06 -14.11 33.51
C LYS A 231 -3.63 -13.60 33.73
N VAL A 232 -2.77 -13.66 32.72
CA VAL A 232 -1.40 -13.11 32.78
C VAL A 232 -1.44 -11.58 32.75
N ILE A 233 -2.42 -11.04 32.02
CA ILE A 233 -2.82 -9.63 31.97
C ILE A 233 -4.32 -9.53 32.28
#